data_AF-A0AAD5H3L1-F1
#
_entry.id   AF-A0AAD5H3L1-F1
#
_cell.length_a   1.000
_cell.length_b   1.000
_cell.length_c   1.000
_cell.angle_alpha   90.00
_cell.angle_beta   90.00
_cell.angle_gamma   90.00
#
_symmetry.space_group_name_H-M   'P 1'
#
loop_
_entity.id
_entity.type
_entity.pdbx_description
1 polymer ?
#
loop_
_entity_poly.entity_id
_entity_poly.type
_entity_poly.pdbx_seq_one_letter_code
_entity_poly.pdbx_strand_id
1 'polypeptide(L)'
;MEVQDKRSGLAIQAVGSALGVERSGASSSSEDAPVCWICLDSQGPLIFPCKCPRSAHPRCLARWQLQSAGSRKETHCEFCDSRLPDWKGTLTPQCGANAPAVMNVNFDGRTYSFEVKPGPDGYRQFTEAIRRAFNLPDDSELNITFTCDEPSTDNGSLLTLQGSGAYDAAVHCASVSAARRLTSPGVSRTVSAAEEYLSLPGTPGPINSMGGAAAASPEALSPEGSSGVEAGALGGSKRRLSGSLRRLRSALQEFASALSSGAGGSGAGMRP
;
A
#
# COMPACT_ATOMS: atom_id res chain seq x y z
N MET A 1 -2.77 -51.11 -30.43
CA MET A 1 -3.58 -51.71 -29.34
C MET A 1 -4.33 -50.57 -28.67
N GLU A 2 -5.47 -50.23 -29.25
CA GLU A 2 -6.44 -49.30 -28.68
C GLU A 2 -7.22 -50.03 -27.57
N VAL A 3 -7.33 -49.40 -26.40
CA VAL A 3 -8.30 -49.80 -25.39
C VAL A 3 -9.06 -48.54 -25.02
N GLN A 4 -10.27 -48.49 -25.56
CA GLN A 4 -11.27 -47.46 -25.36
C GLN A 4 -12.28 -48.04 -24.38
N ASP A 5 -12.36 -47.51 -23.17
CA ASP A 5 -13.37 -47.93 -22.20
C ASP A 5 -14.27 -46.78 -21.77
N LYS A 6 -15.55 -47.11 -21.73
CA LYS A 6 -16.70 -46.25 -21.98
C LYS A 6 -17.68 -46.51 -20.84
N ARG A 7 -17.86 -45.55 -19.93
CA ARG A 7 -18.92 -45.51 -18.91
C ARG A 7 -19.15 -44.04 -18.56
N SER A 8 -20.24 -43.35 -18.90
CA SER A 8 -21.66 -43.60 -18.58
C SER A 8 -21.80 -43.95 -17.09
N GLY A 9 -22.41 -43.18 -16.20
CA GLY A 9 -23.26 -41.99 -16.21
C GLY A 9 -24.04 -42.03 -14.88
N LEU A 10 -24.51 -40.90 -14.35
CA LEU A 10 -25.78 -40.74 -13.61
C LEU A 10 -25.82 -39.38 -12.90
N ALA A 11 -26.74 -38.54 -13.37
CA ALA A 11 -27.24 -37.36 -12.69
C ALA A 11 -28.28 -37.78 -11.65
N ILE A 12 -28.25 -37.14 -10.48
CA ILE A 12 -29.33 -37.23 -9.48
C ILE A 12 -29.95 -35.85 -9.36
N GLN A 13 -31.18 -35.71 -9.86
CA GLN A 13 -32.07 -34.61 -9.54
C GLN A 13 -32.98 -35.06 -8.39
N ALA A 14 -33.13 -34.21 -7.38
CA ALA A 14 -34.17 -34.35 -6.36
C ALA A 14 -35.17 -33.21 -6.55
N VAL A 15 -36.38 -33.55 -6.99
CA VAL A 15 -37.57 -32.71 -6.95
C VAL A 15 -38.35 -33.07 -5.69
N GLY A 16 -38.68 -32.08 -4.88
CA GLY A 16 -39.49 -32.24 -3.68
C GLY A 16 -40.41 -31.04 -3.51
N SER A 17 -41.61 -31.14 -4.09
CA SER A 17 -42.74 -30.25 -3.81
C SER A 17 -43.51 -30.80 -2.61
N ALA A 18 -43.70 -29.98 -1.57
CA ALA A 18 -44.67 -30.23 -0.52
C ALA A 18 -45.47 -28.95 -0.26
N LEU A 19 -46.79 -29.13 -0.20
CA LEU A 19 -47.84 -28.12 -0.13
C LEU A 19 -47.96 -27.50 1.27
N GLY A 20 -48.22 -26.19 1.27
CA GLY A 20 -48.99 -25.38 2.22
C GLY A 20 -49.09 -25.77 3.70
N VAL A 21 -48.52 -24.91 4.55
CA VAL A 21 -49.17 -24.40 5.78
C VAL A 21 -48.78 -22.93 5.92
N GLU A 22 -49.71 -22.01 5.61
CA GLU A 22 -49.59 -20.62 6.03
C GLU A 22 -49.87 -20.55 7.53
N ARG A 23 -48.82 -20.36 8.32
CA ARG A 23 -48.94 -19.97 9.73
C ARG A 23 -48.65 -18.48 9.83
N SER A 24 -49.71 -17.69 9.71
CA SER A 24 -49.71 -16.29 10.11
C SER A 24 -49.38 -16.21 11.60
N GLY A 25 -48.16 -15.78 11.88
CA GLY A 25 -47.62 -15.57 13.22
C GLY A 25 -46.30 -14.81 13.12
N ALA A 26 -46.36 -13.52 12.79
CA ALA A 26 -45.26 -12.59 13.00
C ALA A 26 -45.73 -11.62 14.09
N SER A 27 -45.56 -11.93 15.39
CA SER A 27 -44.31 -12.13 16.16
C SER A 27 -43.58 -10.81 16.42
N SER A 28 -43.82 -10.28 17.63
CA SER A 28 -42.94 -9.36 18.32
C SER A 28 -41.74 -10.13 18.87
N SER A 29 -40.57 -9.98 18.26
CA SER A 29 -39.27 -10.15 18.93
C SER A 29 -38.19 -9.61 17.99
N SER A 30 -37.45 -8.62 18.45
CA SER A 30 -36.17 -8.21 17.86
C SER A 30 -35.22 -9.40 17.97
N GLU A 31 -35.25 -10.30 17.00
CA GLU A 31 -34.32 -11.41 16.88
C GLU A 31 -32.91 -10.82 16.71
N ASP A 32 -31.97 -11.22 17.57
CA ASP A 32 -30.56 -10.82 17.52
C ASP A 32 -29.96 -11.17 16.15
N ALA A 33 -30.02 -10.21 15.22
CA ALA A 33 -29.43 -10.38 13.92
C ALA A 33 -27.93 -10.64 14.08
N PRO A 34 -27.36 -11.65 13.39
CA PRO A 34 -25.95 -11.94 13.51
C PRO A 34 -25.14 -10.71 13.10
N VAL A 35 -24.18 -10.33 13.93
CA VAL A 35 -23.24 -9.24 13.66
C VAL A 35 -21.86 -9.80 13.38
N CYS A 36 -21.05 -9.05 12.63
CA CYS A 36 -19.64 -9.37 12.43
C CYS A 36 -18.89 -9.25 13.76
N TRP A 37 -18.25 -10.31 14.25
CA TRP A 37 -17.52 -10.26 15.52
C TRP A 37 -16.29 -9.34 15.51
N ILE A 38 -15.83 -8.91 14.34
CA ILE A 38 -14.65 -8.03 14.18
C ILE A 38 -15.04 -6.55 14.21
N CYS A 39 -16.08 -6.16 13.46
CA CYS A 39 -16.49 -4.75 13.36
C CYS A 39 -17.79 -4.42 14.10
N LEU A 40 -18.46 -5.42 14.67
CA LEU A 40 -19.71 -5.31 15.44
C LEU A 40 -20.88 -4.72 14.64
N ASP A 41 -20.87 -4.89 13.31
CA ASP A 41 -21.91 -4.42 12.39
C ASP A 41 -22.54 -5.62 11.64
N SER A 42 -23.80 -5.49 11.23
CA SER A 42 -24.55 -6.44 10.40
C SER A 42 -24.59 -6.05 8.92
N GLN A 43 -23.98 -4.92 8.53
CA GLN A 43 -23.97 -4.46 7.14
C GLN A 43 -23.06 -5.30 6.23
N GLY A 44 -23.69 -6.13 5.40
CA GLY A 44 -23.04 -6.89 4.33
C GLY A 44 -23.13 -8.40 4.53
N PRO A 45 -22.57 -9.19 3.59
CA PRO A 45 -22.63 -10.63 3.68
C PRO A 45 -21.73 -11.14 4.81
N LEU A 46 -22.31 -11.90 5.73
CA LEU A 46 -21.60 -12.59 6.80
C LEU A 46 -21.29 -14.03 6.41
N ILE A 47 -20.12 -14.50 6.83
CA ILE A 47 -19.70 -15.90 6.70
C ILE A 47 -19.37 -16.50 8.07
N PHE A 48 -19.45 -17.82 8.17
CA PHE A 48 -18.92 -18.60 9.29
C PHE A 48 -17.61 -19.25 8.84
N PRO A 49 -16.44 -18.65 9.11
CA PRO A 49 -15.17 -19.12 8.54
C PRO A 49 -14.69 -20.45 9.15
N CYS A 50 -15.32 -20.91 10.23
CA CYS A 50 -15.01 -22.15 10.92
C CYS A 50 -16.23 -22.64 11.72
N LYS A 51 -16.06 -23.71 12.50
CA LYS A 51 -17.10 -24.32 13.35
C LYS A 51 -17.50 -23.49 14.58
N CYS A 52 -16.80 -22.39 14.85
CA CYS A 52 -17.16 -21.51 15.96
C CYS A 52 -18.48 -20.78 15.66
N PRO A 53 -19.31 -20.47 16.66
CA PRO A 53 -20.54 -19.70 16.50
C PRO A 53 -20.24 -18.20 16.34
N ARG A 54 -19.34 -17.84 15.42
CA ARG A 54 -18.89 -16.47 15.18
C ARG A 54 -18.95 -16.15 13.68
N SER A 55 -19.79 -15.19 13.32
CA SER A 55 -19.93 -14.66 11.97
C SER A 55 -19.00 -13.47 11.72
N ALA A 56 -18.38 -13.39 10.55
CA ALA A 56 -17.58 -12.23 10.15
C ALA A 56 -17.84 -11.84 8.71
N HIS A 57 -17.65 -10.56 8.38
CA HIS A 57 -17.52 -10.16 6.98
C HIS A 57 -16.24 -10.76 6.40
N PRO A 58 -16.25 -11.30 5.16
CA PRO A 58 -15.06 -11.83 4.50
C PRO A 58 -13.89 -10.84 4.52
N ARG A 59 -14.17 -9.57 4.25
CA ARG A 59 -13.16 -8.49 4.22
C ARG A 59 -12.60 -8.17 5.60
N CYS A 60 -13.42 -8.16 6.64
CA CYS A 60 -12.95 -7.95 8.01
C CYS A 60 -12.03 -9.09 8.45
N LEU A 61 -12.42 -10.34 8.16
CA LEU A 61 -11.59 -11.51 8.45
C LEU A 61 -10.26 -11.43 7.69
N ALA A 62 -10.30 -11.13 6.41
CA ALA A 62 -9.10 -11.07 5.58
C ALA A 62 -8.11 -9.98 6.06
N ARG A 63 -8.62 -8.81 6.48
CA ARG A 63 -7.79 -7.75 7.10
C ARG A 63 -7.18 -8.20 8.42
N TRP A 64 -7.95 -8.87 9.27
CA TRP A 64 -7.45 -9.40 10.54
C TRP A 64 -6.37 -10.48 10.33
N GLN A 65 -6.55 -11.36 9.34
CA GLN A 65 -5.54 -12.36 8.94
C GLN A 65 -4.25 -11.67 8.46
N LEU A 66 -4.37 -10.65 7.60
CA LEU A 66 -3.24 -9.89 7.10
C LEU A 66 -2.49 -9.16 8.23
N GLN A 67 -3.19 -8.52 9.18
CA GLN A 67 -2.57 -7.92 10.38
C GLN A 67 -1.86 -8.95 11.26
N SER A 68 -2.29 -10.20 11.19
CA SER A 68 -1.71 -11.32 11.94
C SER A 68 -0.71 -12.13 11.11
N ALA A 69 -0.24 -11.61 9.97
CA ALA A 69 0.62 -12.35 9.05
C ALA A 69 1.90 -12.87 9.72
N GLY A 70 2.30 -14.08 9.36
CA GLY A 70 3.44 -14.77 9.97
C GLY A 70 3.13 -15.42 11.32
N SER A 71 1.89 -15.34 11.79
CA SER A 71 1.43 -16.04 12.99
C SER A 71 0.44 -17.15 12.66
N ARG A 72 0.19 -18.03 13.63
CA ARG A 72 -0.84 -19.08 13.50
C ARG A 72 -2.24 -18.50 13.27
N LYS A 73 -2.51 -17.30 13.79
CA LYS A 73 -3.79 -16.60 13.65
C LYS A 73 -4.10 -16.22 12.20
N GLU A 74 -3.07 -16.04 11.36
CA GLU A 74 -3.26 -15.78 9.93
C GLU A 74 -4.05 -16.89 9.24
N THR A 75 -3.80 -18.15 9.62
CA THR A 75 -4.28 -19.32 8.87
C THR A 75 -5.24 -20.21 9.65
N HIS A 76 -5.31 -20.08 10.97
CA HIS A 76 -6.11 -20.95 11.84
C HIS A 76 -6.92 -20.14 12.85
N CYS A 77 -8.11 -20.63 13.17
CA CYS A 77 -8.96 -20.07 14.22
C CYS A 77 -8.33 -20.29 15.61
N GLU A 78 -8.24 -19.26 16.44
CA GLU A 78 -7.66 -19.35 17.79
C GLU A 78 -8.44 -20.20 18.79
N PHE A 79 -9.69 -20.55 18.47
CA PHE A 79 -10.60 -21.24 19.41
C PHE A 79 -10.79 -22.71 19.05
N CYS A 80 -10.95 -23.01 17.77
CA CYS A 80 -11.24 -24.37 17.30
C CYS A 80 -10.17 -24.92 16.36
N ASP A 81 -9.08 -24.19 16.12
CA ASP A 81 -7.93 -24.58 15.29
C ASP A 81 -8.26 -24.99 13.85
N SER A 82 -9.48 -24.71 13.39
CA SER A 82 -9.85 -24.97 12.01
C SER A 82 -9.13 -24.00 11.09
N ARG A 83 -8.70 -24.49 9.92
CA ARG A 83 -8.10 -23.66 8.87
C ARG A 83 -9.10 -22.62 8.38
N LEU A 84 -8.67 -21.36 8.37
CA LEU A 84 -9.46 -20.24 7.89
C LEU A 84 -9.37 -20.13 6.35
N PRO A 85 -10.35 -19.47 5.71
CA PRO A 85 -10.29 -19.15 4.28
C PRO A 85 -9.04 -18.34 3.92
N ASP A 86 -8.60 -18.46 2.67
CA ASP A 86 -7.49 -17.64 2.16
C ASP A 86 -7.91 -16.16 2.05
N TRP A 87 -7.10 -15.28 2.62
CA TRP A 87 -7.39 -13.85 2.69
C TRP A 87 -7.02 -13.10 1.40
N LYS A 88 -6.03 -13.61 0.64
CA LYS A 88 -5.45 -12.92 -0.52
C LYS A 88 -6.50 -12.65 -1.59
N GLY A 89 -7.34 -13.65 -1.91
CA GLY A 89 -8.42 -13.50 -2.88
C GLY A 89 -9.49 -12.47 -2.48
N THR A 90 -9.68 -12.22 -1.19
CA THR A 90 -10.64 -11.23 -0.69
C THR A 90 -10.08 -9.81 -0.72
N LEU A 91 -8.77 -9.65 -0.49
CA LEU A 91 -8.11 -8.35 -0.45
C LEU A 91 -7.52 -7.89 -1.78
N THR A 92 -7.38 -8.80 -2.74
CA THR A 92 -6.81 -8.49 -4.07
C THR A 92 -7.93 -8.19 -5.05
N PRO A 93 -8.05 -6.94 -5.54
CA PRO A 93 -8.83 -6.70 -6.75
C PRO A 93 -8.27 -7.58 -7.87
N GLN A 94 -9.11 -8.13 -8.74
CA GLN A 94 -8.66 -8.89 -9.91
C GLN A 94 -7.90 -7.97 -10.89
N CYS A 95 -6.64 -7.67 -10.57
CA CYS A 95 -5.73 -7.00 -11.49
C CYS A 95 -5.01 -8.10 -12.27
N GLY A 96 -5.43 -8.34 -13.52
CA GLY A 96 -4.75 -9.25 -14.44
C GLY A 96 -3.37 -8.77 -14.89
N ALA A 97 -2.79 -7.76 -14.22
CA ALA A 97 -1.50 -7.18 -14.56
C ALA A 97 -0.41 -7.87 -13.72
N ASN A 98 0.48 -8.61 -14.38
CA ASN A 98 1.66 -9.19 -13.77
C ASN A 98 2.75 -8.11 -13.68
N ALA A 99 2.76 -7.37 -12.58
CA ALA A 99 3.76 -6.35 -12.29
C ALA A 99 4.83 -6.92 -11.33
N PRO A 100 6.12 -6.65 -11.56
CA PRO A 100 7.16 -7.07 -10.63
C PRO A 100 6.96 -6.39 -9.27
N ALA A 101 6.94 -7.20 -8.20
CA ALA A 101 6.86 -6.70 -6.84
C ALA A 101 8.23 -6.13 -6.44
N VAL A 102 8.26 -4.85 -6.07
CA VAL A 102 9.49 -4.15 -5.67
C VAL A 102 9.30 -3.59 -4.26
N MET A 103 10.28 -3.83 -3.40
CA MET A 103 10.35 -3.28 -2.04
C MET A 103 11.53 -2.33 -1.91
N ASN A 104 11.31 -1.23 -1.18
CA ASN A 104 12.37 -0.29 -0.82
C ASN A 104 12.79 -0.57 0.63
N VAL A 105 14.08 -0.80 0.85
CA VAL A 105 14.67 -1.04 2.17
C VAL A 105 15.52 0.17 2.53
N ASN A 106 15.25 0.78 3.68
CA ASN A 106 16.03 1.89 4.23
C ASN A 106 16.78 1.41 5.46
N PHE A 107 18.10 1.56 5.46
CA PHE A 107 18.96 1.27 6.60
C PHE A 107 20.14 2.26 6.60
N ASP A 108 20.42 2.85 7.78
CA ASP A 108 21.48 3.85 7.96
C ASP A 108 21.42 5.01 6.95
N GLY A 109 20.21 5.50 6.68
CA GLY A 109 19.96 6.60 5.73
C GLY A 109 20.15 6.24 4.25
N ARG A 110 20.50 4.98 3.93
CA ARG A 110 20.63 4.49 2.55
C ARG A 110 19.38 3.70 2.18
N THR A 111 18.84 3.97 1.00
CA THR A 111 17.67 3.24 0.47
C THR A 111 18.03 2.47 -0.79
N TYR A 112 17.72 1.17 -0.80
CA TYR A 112 17.86 0.30 -1.97
C TYR A 112 16.51 -0.31 -2.34
N SER A 113 16.30 -0.50 -3.65
CA SER A 113 15.11 -1.17 -4.19
C SER A 113 15.45 -2.59 -4.60
N PHE A 114 14.62 -3.55 -4.17
CA PHE A 114 14.79 -4.96 -4.48
C PHE A 114 13.53 -5.51 -5.13
N GLU A 115 13.69 -6.25 -6.22
CA GLU A 115 12.62 -7.11 -6.73
C GLU A 115 12.48 -8.32 -5.81
N VAL A 116 11.25 -8.62 -5.40
CA VAL A 116 10.95 -9.66 -4.43
C VAL A 116 10.05 -10.73 -5.02
N LYS A 117 10.24 -11.97 -4.58
CA LYS A 117 9.47 -13.14 -5.01
C LYS A 117 8.87 -13.81 -3.78
N PRO A 118 7.63 -14.34 -3.87
CA PRO A 118 7.04 -15.04 -2.73
C PRO A 118 7.78 -16.36 -2.46
N GLY A 119 7.64 -16.86 -1.24
CA GLY A 119 8.15 -18.14 -0.79
C GLY A 119 9.53 -18.07 -0.12
N PRO A 120 9.99 -19.20 0.43
CA PRO A 120 11.21 -19.26 1.26
C PRO A 120 12.47 -18.93 0.46
N ASP A 121 12.56 -19.34 -0.81
CA ASP A 121 13.71 -19.02 -1.65
C ASP A 121 13.77 -17.54 -2.01
N GLY A 122 12.62 -16.90 -2.22
CA GLY A 122 12.53 -15.45 -2.42
C GLY A 122 12.99 -14.68 -1.19
N TYR A 123 12.60 -15.13 0.01
CA TYR A 123 13.06 -14.55 1.27
C TYR A 123 14.58 -14.67 1.46
N ARG A 124 15.16 -15.84 1.13
CA ARG A 124 16.61 -16.06 1.17
C ARG A 124 17.36 -15.12 0.23
N GLN A 125 16.91 -15.01 -1.02
CA GLN A 125 17.51 -14.10 -2.00
C GLN A 125 17.40 -12.64 -1.55
N PHE A 126 16.25 -12.25 -1.00
CA PHE A 126 16.01 -10.90 -0.49
C PHE A 126 16.94 -10.55 0.68
N THR A 127 17.05 -11.44 1.67
CA THR A 127 17.92 -11.22 2.84
C THR A 127 19.41 -11.20 2.46
N GLU A 128 19.86 -12.08 1.57
CA GLU A 128 21.23 -12.07 1.04
C GLU A 128 21.53 -10.78 0.26
N ALA A 129 20.57 -10.30 -0.55
CA ALA A 129 20.71 -9.05 -1.29
C ALA A 129 20.80 -7.84 -0.36
N ILE A 130 20.04 -7.81 0.74
CA ILE A 130 20.14 -6.77 1.78
C ILE A 130 21.55 -6.79 2.39
N ARG A 131 22.04 -7.96 2.84
CA ARG A 131 23.37 -8.06 3.45
C ARG A 131 24.46 -7.54 2.52
N ARG A 132 24.40 -7.93 1.25
CA ARG A 132 25.34 -7.48 0.22
C ARG A 132 25.25 -5.97 -0.04
N ALA A 133 24.04 -5.41 -0.13
CA ALA A 133 23.84 -3.99 -0.44
C ALA A 133 24.27 -3.06 0.71
N PHE A 134 24.05 -3.49 1.95
CA PHE A 134 24.40 -2.71 3.15
C PHE A 134 25.75 -3.11 3.78
N ASN A 135 26.49 -4.05 3.18
CA ASN A 135 27.75 -4.62 3.70
C ASN A 135 27.62 -5.12 5.15
N LEU A 136 26.53 -5.85 5.44
CA LEU A 136 26.30 -6.43 6.77
C LEU A 136 27.00 -7.79 6.89
N PRO A 137 27.58 -8.12 8.06
CA PRO A 137 28.15 -9.45 8.31
C PRO A 137 27.11 -10.57 8.15
N ASP A 138 27.55 -11.73 7.64
CA ASP A 138 26.67 -12.88 7.40
C ASP A 138 26.00 -13.41 8.69
N ASP A 139 26.71 -13.30 9.82
CA ASP A 139 26.22 -13.72 11.14
C ASP A 139 25.26 -12.71 11.78
N SER A 140 24.97 -11.58 11.12
CA SER A 140 24.06 -10.57 11.67
C SER A 140 22.61 -11.00 11.54
N GLU A 141 21.88 -10.92 12.65
CA GLU A 141 20.43 -11.11 12.69
C GLU A 141 19.73 -9.89 12.08
N LEU A 142 18.88 -10.13 11.08
CA LEU A 142 18.10 -9.09 10.41
C LEU A 142 16.69 -9.02 11.02
N ASN A 143 16.40 -7.94 11.75
CA ASN A 143 15.04 -7.64 12.19
C ASN A 143 14.34 -6.75 11.15
N ILE A 144 13.58 -7.37 10.25
CA ILE A 144 12.93 -6.68 9.14
C ILE A 144 11.49 -6.33 9.54
N THR A 145 11.17 -5.04 9.44
CA THR A 145 9.80 -4.51 9.52
C THR A 145 9.34 -4.11 8.12
N PHE A 146 8.23 -4.69 7.67
CA PHE A 146 7.60 -4.37 6.41
C PHE A 146 6.50 -3.35 6.62
N THR A 147 6.46 -2.34 5.77
CA THR A 147 5.47 -1.29 5.82
C THR A 147 4.81 -1.21 4.44
N CYS A 148 3.48 -1.37 4.39
CA CYS A 148 2.74 -1.38 3.13
C CYS A 148 1.37 -0.71 3.25
N ASP A 149 0.83 -0.27 2.12
CA ASP A 149 -0.55 0.19 2.04
C ASP A 149 -1.50 -1.00 2.19
N GLU A 150 -2.52 -0.85 3.04
CA GLU A 150 -3.56 -1.85 3.15
C GLU A 150 -4.38 -1.91 1.84
N PRO A 151 -4.42 -3.08 1.15
CA PRO A 151 -4.99 -3.19 -0.19
C PRO A 151 -6.51 -2.93 -0.23
N SER A 152 -7.19 -3.05 0.91
CA SER A 152 -8.63 -2.85 0.98
C SER A 152 -9.05 -1.38 1.06
N THR A 153 -8.22 -0.46 1.54
CA THR A 153 -8.73 0.84 1.99
C THR A 153 -8.44 1.91 0.96
N ASP A 154 -9.48 2.49 0.34
CA ASP A 154 -9.37 3.64 -0.58
C ASP A 154 -8.63 4.84 0.06
N ASN A 155 -8.57 4.86 1.40
CA ASN A 155 -7.91 5.91 2.20
C ASN A 155 -6.45 5.63 2.58
N GLY A 156 -5.78 4.59 2.04
CA GLY A 156 -4.33 4.42 2.18
C GLY A 156 -3.84 4.24 3.61
N SER A 157 -4.54 3.40 4.40
CA SER A 157 -4.07 3.10 5.76
C SER A 157 -2.76 2.29 5.69
N LEU A 158 -1.73 2.77 6.37
CA LEU A 158 -0.46 2.08 6.50
C LEU A 158 -0.57 0.89 7.45
N LEU A 159 -0.06 -0.25 7.01
CA LEU A 159 0.06 -1.49 7.78
C LEU A 159 1.53 -1.79 8.02
N THR A 160 1.86 -2.17 9.26
CA THR A 160 3.18 -2.64 9.66
C THR A 160 3.13 -4.13 9.95
N LEU A 161 4.02 -4.89 9.30
CA LEU A 161 4.18 -6.33 9.48
C LEU A 161 5.61 -6.60 9.94
N GLN A 162 5.81 -7.57 10.82
CA GLN A 162 7.13 -7.82 11.43
C GLN A 162 7.54 -9.27 11.31
N GLY A 163 8.85 -9.49 11.18
CA GLY A 163 9.46 -10.81 11.18
C GLY A 163 9.41 -11.52 9.83
N SER A 164 10.19 -12.60 9.73
CA SER A 164 10.34 -13.41 8.52
C SER A 164 9.04 -14.04 8.06
N GLY A 165 8.16 -14.44 8.99
CA GLY A 165 6.87 -15.06 8.69
C GLY A 165 5.91 -14.14 7.92
N ALA A 166 6.09 -12.82 8.01
CA ALA A 166 5.22 -11.88 7.32
C ALA A 166 5.70 -11.52 5.90
N TYR A 167 6.84 -12.08 5.45
CA TYR A 167 7.43 -11.76 4.15
C TYR A 167 6.46 -11.98 2.99
N ASP A 168 5.79 -13.14 2.94
CA ASP A 168 4.89 -13.48 1.83
C ASP A 168 3.67 -12.54 1.76
N ALA A 169 3.17 -12.09 2.92
CA ALA A 169 2.11 -11.09 2.99
C ALA A 169 2.60 -9.73 2.48
N ALA A 170 3.82 -9.33 2.86
CA ALA A 170 4.43 -8.09 2.36
C ALA A 170 4.67 -8.13 0.84
N VAL A 171 5.15 -9.25 0.29
CA VAL A 171 5.31 -9.44 -1.16
C VAL A 171 3.98 -9.34 -1.87
N HIS A 172 2.93 -9.92 -1.28
CA HIS A 172 1.59 -9.82 -1.82
C HIS A 172 1.10 -8.36 -1.85
N CYS A 173 1.24 -7.61 -0.76
CA CYS A 173 0.90 -6.17 -0.76
C CYS A 173 1.71 -5.39 -1.81
N ALA A 174 3.01 -5.65 -1.94
CA ALA A 174 3.85 -5.02 -2.96
C ALA A 174 3.38 -5.34 -4.39
N SER A 175 2.94 -6.59 -4.65
CA SER A 175 2.40 -7.00 -5.94
C SER A 175 1.08 -6.29 -6.28
N VAL A 176 0.17 -6.17 -5.30
CA VAL A 176 -1.11 -5.46 -5.49
C VAL A 176 -0.85 -3.97 -5.75
N SER A 177 0.05 -3.34 -4.99
CA SER A 177 0.45 -1.95 -5.20
C SER A 177 1.13 -1.74 -6.56
N ALA A 178 1.95 -2.69 -7.01
CA ALA A 178 2.56 -2.64 -8.34
C ALA A 178 1.51 -2.74 -9.45
N ALA A 179 0.56 -3.65 -9.33
CA ALA A 179 -0.53 -3.82 -10.29
C ALA A 179 -1.44 -2.58 -10.36
N ARG A 180 -1.77 -1.96 -9.21
CA ARG A 180 -2.56 -0.71 -9.16
C ARG A 180 -1.91 0.46 -9.91
N ARG A 181 -0.58 0.54 -9.93
CA ARG A 181 0.14 1.58 -10.70
C ARG A 181 -0.01 1.41 -12.20
N LEU A 182 -0.19 0.18 -12.68
CA LEU A 182 -0.41 -0.09 -14.10
C LEU A 182 -1.86 0.20 -14.54
N THR A 183 -2.83 -0.03 -13.64
CA THR A 183 -4.25 0.18 -13.92
C THR A 183 -4.76 1.58 -13.60
N SER A 184 -3.99 2.40 -12.89
CA SER A 184 -4.34 3.80 -12.60
C SER A 184 -3.59 4.76 -13.53
N PRO A 185 -4.17 5.15 -14.69
CA PRO A 185 -3.58 6.14 -15.57
C PRO A 185 -3.81 7.53 -14.97
N GLY A 186 -2.83 8.15 -14.31
CA GLY A 186 -3.09 9.52 -13.82
C GLY A 186 -2.16 10.24 -12.87
N VAL A 187 -0.89 9.84 -12.69
CA VAL A 187 0.12 10.77 -12.12
C VAL A 187 1.36 10.71 -12.99
N SER A 188 1.38 11.60 -13.99
CA SER A 188 2.51 11.85 -14.86
C SER A 188 3.77 12.08 -14.03
N ARG A 189 4.78 11.24 -14.26
CA ARG A 189 6.17 11.55 -13.92
C ARG A 189 6.56 12.78 -14.72
N THR A 190 6.52 13.97 -14.12
CA THR A 190 7.33 15.10 -14.60
C THR A 190 8.77 14.76 -14.25
N VAL A 191 9.44 14.04 -15.15
CA VAL A 191 10.90 14.02 -15.17
C VAL A 191 11.30 15.37 -15.74
N SER A 192 11.73 16.28 -14.87
CA SER A 192 12.43 17.50 -15.29
C SER A 192 13.69 17.07 -16.04
N ALA A 193 13.66 17.18 -17.37
CA ALA A 193 14.86 17.27 -18.17
C ALA A 193 15.39 18.70 -17.99
N ALA A 194 16.24 18.88 -16.97
CA ALA A 194 17.11 20.04 -16.88
C ALA A 194 18.43 19.68 -17.60
N GLU A 195 18.67 20.41 -18.69
CA GLU A 195 19.94 20.76 -19.33
C GLU A 195 21.16 19.84 -19.19
N GLU A 196 21.65 19.37 -20.33
CA GLU A 196 23.10 19.34 -20.57
C GLU A 196 23.40 19.90 -21.97
N TYR A 197 23.77 21.16 -21.97
CA TYR A 197 24.39 21.90 -23.06
C TYR A 197 25.91 21.76 -22.87
N LEU A 198 26.65 21.21 -23.84
CA LEU A 198 28.08 21.52 -24.07
C LEU A 198 28.59 20.88 -25.39
N SER A 199 28.62 21.71 -26.43
CA SER A 199 29.74 21.98 -27.35
C SER A 199 30.56 20.86 -28.01
N LEU A 200 30.60 20.86 -29.36
CA LEU A 200 31.81 20.63 -30.18
C LEU A 200 31.72 21.40 -31.54
N PRO A 201 32.86 21.76 -32.19
CA PRO A 201 32.97 22.90 -33.11
C PRO A 201 33.20 22.55 -34.61
N GLY A 202 32.81 23.51 -35.50
CA GLY A 202 33.41 23.85 -36.81
C GLY A 202 33.18 22.88 -37.99
N THR A 203 32.95 23.24 -39.26
CA THR A 203 33.06 24.49 -40.08
C THR A 203 32.44 24.17 -41.50
N PRO A 204 32.46 25.03 -42.56
CA PRO A 204 31.49 26.09 -42.94
C PRO A 204 30.76 25.94 -44.32
N GLY A 205 29.73 26.81 -44.53
CA GLY A 205 29.45 27.53 -45.79
C GLY A 205 28.07 27.32 -46.44
N PRO A 206 27.59 28.22 -47.34
CA PRO A 206 27.69 29.70 -47.30
C PRO A 206 26.36 30.45 -47.69
N ILE A 207 26.44 31.78 -47.57
CA ILE A 207 25.77 32.88 -48.31
C ILE A 207 24.27 33.25 -48.13
N ASN A 208 24.12 34.60 -48.02
CA ASN A 208 22.97 35.49 -48.25
C ASN A 208 22.07 35.83 -47.04
N SER A 209 21.63 37.07 -46.81
CA SER A 209 21.99 38.40 -47.29
C SER A 209 21.07 39.40 -46.55
N MET A 210 21.60 40.59 -46.21
CA MET A 210 20.89 41.85 -45.83
C MET A 210 20.00 41.82 -44.57
N GLY A 211 19.99 42.76 -43.64
CA GLY A 211 20.54 44.10 -43.38
C GLY A 211 19.84 44.50 -42.05
N GLY A 212 20.40 45.20 -41.08
CA GLY A 212 21.10 46.47 -41.10
C GLY A 212 20.52 47.34 -39.98
N ALA A 213 21.38 47.81 -39.07
CA ALA A 213 21.26 48.98 -38.18
C ALA A 213 20.07 49.03 -37.17
N ALA A 214 20.14 49.62 -35.98
CA ALA A 214 21.06 50.61 -35.43
C ALA A 214 21.11 50.51 -33.89
N ALA A 215 22.19 51.05 -33.34
CA ALA A 215 22.45 51.30 -31.93
C ALA A 215 21.46 52.29 -31.29
N ALA A 216 21.28 52.19 -29.97
CA ALA A 216 21.54 53.29 -29.03
C ALA A 216 21.14 52.89 -27.59
N SER A 217 22.11 52.99 -26.68
CA SER A 217 21.90 53.38 -25.27
C SER A 217 21.35 54.83 -25.25
N PRO A 218 20.60 55.30 -24.24
CA PRO A 218 21.22 55.63 -22.95
C PRO A 218 20.31 55.63 -21.69
N GLU A 219 21.01 55.78 -20.56
CA GLU A 219 20.70 56.37 -19.25
C GLU A 219 19.32 57.02 -18.93
N ALA A 220 18.88 56.65 -17.71
CA ALA A 220 18.57 57.50 -16.54
C ALA A 220 17.13 57.98 -16.23
N LEU A 221 16.95 58.10 -14.89
CA LEU A 221 16.06 58.95 -14.08
C LEU A 221 14.79 58.32 -13.46
N SER A 222 14.81 58.30 -12.12
CA SER A 222 13.67 58.35 -11.17
C SER A 222 12.76 59.56 -11.46
N PRO A 223 11.47 59.61 -11.00
CA PRO A 223 11.17 59.97 -9.60
C PRO A 223 9.84 59.41 -9.00
N GLU A 224 9.80 59.46 -7.66
CA GLU A 224 8.75 59.87 -6.70
C GLU A 224 7.23 59.90 -7.03
N GLY A 225 6.42 59.58 -6.00
CA GLY A 225 5.00 59.95 -5.86
C GLY A 225 4.09 58.73 -5.62
N SER A 226 3.73 58.35 -4.38
CA SER A 226 2.80 58.97 -3.42
C SER A 226 1.31 58.90 -3.81
N SER A 227 0.47 58.68 -2.78
CA SER A 227 -1.00 58.53 -2.76
C SER A 227 -1.57 57.21 -3.30
N GLY A 228 -2.52 56.54 -2.65
CA GLY A 228 -3.41 56.87 -1.54
C GLY A 228 -4.78 56.23 -1.81
N VAL A 229 -5.42 55.69 -0.77
CA VAL A 229 -6.83 55.22 -0.68
C VAL A 229 -7.21 54.07 -1.64
N GLU A 230 -8.14 53.16 -1.40
CA GLU A 230 -9.38 53.21 -0.63
C GLU A 230 -9.87 51.78 -0.31
N ALA A 231 -10.84 51.70 0.58
CA ALA A 231 -11.49 50.48 1.05
C ALA A 231 -12.46 49.89 0.02
N GLY A 232 -12.99 48.69 0.30
CA GLY A 232 -14.31 48.32 -0.19
C GLY A 232 -14.44 46.95 -0.83
N ALA A 233 -14.78 45.98 0.01
CA ALA A 233 -15.75 44.89 -0.22
C ALA A 233 -15.98 44.39 -1.67
N LEU A 234 -15.53 43.17 -1.94
CA LEU A 234 -16.11 42.30 -2.96
C LEU A 234 -16.58 40.99 -2.34
N GLY A 235 -17.88 40.75 -2.53
CA GLY A 235 -18.54 39.49 -2.25
C GLY A 235 -18.20 38.40 -3.26
N GLY A 236 -18.21 37.17 -2.75
CA GLY A 236 -18.65 35.94 -3.42
C GLY A 236 -18.15 35.63 -4.84
N SER A 237 -17.20 34.69 -4.93
CA SER A 237 -17.49 33.38 -5.55
C SER A 237 -16.28 32.43 -5.55
N LYS A 238 -16.54 31.23 -5.01
CA LYS A 238 -16.17 29.91 -5.53
C LYS A 238 -14.68 29.50 -5.63
N ARG A 239 -14.43 28.42 -4.85
CA ARG A 239 -13.50 27.31 -5.08
C ARG A 239 -12.03 27.55 -4.73
N ARG A 240 -11.70 27.35 -3.44
CA ARG A 240 -10.32 27.11 -2.99
C ARG A 240 -9.98 25.62 -3.09
N LEU A 241 -9.07 25.31 -4.02
CA LEU A 241 -8.14 24.20 -3.95
C LEU A 241 -7.18 24.49 -2.77
N SER A 242 -7.27 23.73 -1.68
CA SER A 242 -6.31 23.82 -0.57
C SER A 242 -6.39 22.57 0.29
N GLY A 243 -5.45 21.63 0.11
CA GLY A 243 -5.40 20.46 0.97
C GLY A 243 -4.33 19.41 0.66
N SER A 244 -3.18 19.76 0.05
CA SER A 244 -2.18 18.75 -0.34
C SER A 244 -0.75 19.00 0.16
N LEU A 245 -0.52 19.89 1.14
CA LEU A 245 0.85 20.24 1.57
C LEU A 245 1.10 20.33 3.09
N ARG A 246 0.29 19.68 3.95
CA ARG A 246 0.51 19.70 5.41
C ARG A 246 0.67 18.34 6.10
N ARG A 247 0.99 17.25 5.39
CA ARG A 247 1.19 15.92 6.03
C ARG A 247 2.57 15.29 5.82
N LEU A 248 3.53 16.03 5.25
CA LEU A 248 4.93 15.58 5.18
C LEU A 248 5.83 16.11 6.31
N ARG A 249 5.30 16.95 7.23
CA ARG A 249 6.09 17.47 8.35
C ARG A 249 5.95 16.70 9.67
N SER A 250 4.93 15.85 9.83
CA SER A 250 4.74 15.13 11.11
C SER A 250 5.49 13.80 11.20
N ALA A 251 5.79 13.12 10.10
CA ALA A 251 6.48 11.82 10.13
C ALA A 251 8.00 11.92 10.41
N LEU A 252 8.62 13.09 10.18
CA LEU A 252 10.04 13.31 10.47
C LEU A 252 10.32 13.79 11.90
N GLN A 253 9.29 14.22 12.64
CA GLN A 253 9.48 14.75 13.99
C GLN A 253 9.47 13.65 15.08
N GLU A 254 8.87 12.48 14.81
CA GLU A 254 8.92 11.33 15.74
C GLU A 254 10.26 10.58 15.71
N PHE A 255 11.00 10.62 14.59
CA PHE A 255 12.32 9.96 14.50
C PHE A 255 13.42 10.69 15.30
N ALA A 256 13.30 12.00 15.49
CA ALA A 256 14.30 12.78 16.23
C ALA A 256 14.20 12.61 17.76
N SER A 257 13.01 12.30 18.29
CA SER A 257 12.80 12.12 19.73
C SER A 257 13.26 10.74 20.24
N ALA A 258 13.26 9.71 19.39
CA ALA A 258 13.70 8.37 19.78
C ALA A 258 15.23 8.27 19.98
N LEU A 259 16.02 9.10 19.29
CA LEU A 259 17.49 9.08 19.38
C LEU A 259 18.05 9.89 20.57
N SER A 260 17.25 10.72 21.24
CA SER A 260 17.71 11.54 22.38
C SER A 260 17.54 10.88 23.76
N SER A 261 16.94 9.69 23.86
CA SER A 261 16.67 9.03 25.16
C SER A 261 17.70 7.96 25.56
N GLY A 262 18.80 7.83 24.81
CA GLY A 262 19.85 6.84 25.07
C GLY A 262 21.09 7.41 25.76
N ALA A 263 20.97 7.93 26.99
CA ALA A 263 22.13 8.22 27.82
C ALA A 263 21.78 8.19 29.32
N GLY A 264 22.19 7.13 30.02
CA GLY A 264 22.37 7.14 31.47
C GLY A 264 21.96 5.86 32.17
N GLY A 265 22.95 5.15 32.75
CA GLY A 265 22.66 4.27 33.89
C GLY A 265 23.46 2.97 34.00
N SER A 266 24.80 3.05 34.00
CA SER A 266 25.66 2.01 34.57
C SER A 266 25.37 1.81 36.06
N GLY A 267 25.44 0.58 36.57
CA GLY A 267 25.78 0.38 37.98
C GLY A 267 25.23 -0.86 38.68
N ALA A 268 26.06 -1.91 38.71
CA ALA A 268 26.47 -2.68 39.88
C ALA A 268 25.41 -3.34 40.81
N GLY A 269 25.59 -4.64 41.07
CA GLY A 269 24.94 -5.27 42.22
C GLY A 269 25.02 -6.78 42.34
N MET A 270 26.17 -7.38 42.01
CA MET A 270 26.47 -8.77 42.39
C MET A 270 26.65 -8.84 43.92
N ARG A 271 25.96 -9.77 44.60
CA ARG A 271 26.41 -10.40 45.87
C ARG A 271 25.42 -11.48 46.38
N PRO A 272 25.89 -12.36 47.29
CA PRO A 272 26.08 -13.80 47.08
C PRO A 272 24.85 -14.67 47.36
#